data_AF-A0AA39QK41-F1
#
_entry.id   AF-A0AA39QK41-F1
#
_cell.length_a   1.000
_cell.length_b   1.000
_cell.length_c   1.000
_cell.angle_alpha   90.00
_cell.angle_beta   90.00
_cell.angle_gamma   90.00
#
_symmetry.space_group_name_H-M   'P 1'
#
loop_
_entity.id
_entity.type
_entity.pdbx_description
1 polymer ?
#
loop_
_entity_poly.entity_id
_entity_poly.type
_entity_poly.pdbx_seq_one_letter_code
_entity_poly.pdbx_strand_id
1 'polypeptide(L)'
;MLVGVAAHAAAPDSGQGASMALKDVQMLTILLCPYDADLPKVAKACKDMRIPCVGKILRWGRQGRWYGDSKHDISWFRAAVRDLILWIMCHLLLCIMLWLNPTHLYDVEAEVAKYLVAMT
;
A
#
# COMPACT_ATOMS: atom_id res chain seq x y z
N MET A 1 14.10 5.91 14.38
CA MET A 1 13.06 5.24 13.57
C MET A 1 13.04 5.92 12.21
N LEU A 2 12.99 5.16 11.11
CA LEU A 2 12.87 5.71 9.75
C LEU A 2 11.44 5.47 9.28
N VAL A 3 10.83 6.47 8.63
CA VAL A 3 9.44 6.44 8.13
C VAL A 3 9.40 6.91 6.68
N GLY A 4 8.42 6.42 5.90
CA GLY A 4 8.19 6.91 4.55
C GLY A 4 9.33 6.54 3.59
N VAL A 5 9.61 7.42 2.62
CA VAL A 5 10.65 7.18 1.60
C VAL A 5 12.03 6.93 2.20
N ALA A 6 12.34 7.54 3.34
CA ALA A 6 13.59 7.30 4.08
C ALA A 6 13.72 5.86 4.61
N ALA A 7 12.63 5.12 4.65
CA ALA A 7 12.54 3.77 5.16
C ALA A 7 12.14 2.73 4.10
N HIS A 8 11.43 3.14 3.05
CA HIS A 8 11.03 2.28 1.91
C HIS A 8 10.89 3.08 0.61
N ALA A 9 12.01 3.35 -0.06
CA ALA A 9 11.97 3.86 -1.42
C ALA A 9 11.32 2.82 -2.35
N ALA A 10 10.09 3.09 -2.76
CA ALA A 10 9.36 2.30 -3.74
C ALA A 10 9.46 2.93 -5.13
N ALA A 11 9.35 2.11 -6.17
CA ALA A 11 9.28 2.59 -7.54
C ALA A 11 8.03 3.47 -7.73
N PRO A 12 8.11 4.59 -8.46
CA PRO A 12 6.99 5.52 -8.64
C PRO A 12 5.82 4.87 -9.39
N ASP A 13 6.07 3.76 -10.08
CA ASP A 13 5.16 2.97 -10.91
C ASP A 13 3.84 2.60 -10.21
N SER A 14 3.85 2.52 -8.87
CA SER A 14 2.67 2.19 -8.06
C SER A 14 1.91 3.41 -7.53
N GLY A 15 2.50 4.61 -7.52
CA GLY A 15 1.91 5.80 -6.91
C GLY A 15 1.68 5.73 -5.39
N GLN A 16 2.11 4.65 -4.71
CA GLN A 16 1.76 4.37 -3.32
C GLN A 16 2.74 4.93 -2.27
N GLY A 17 3.81 5.63 -2.70
CA GLY A 17 4.84 6.14 -1.79
C GLY A 17 4.31 7.05 -0.68
N ALA A 18 3.47 8.02 -1.03
CA ALA A 18 2.87 8.95 -0.07
C ALA A 18 1.85 8.25 0.85
N SER A 19 1.04 7.33 0.32
CA SER A 19 0.08 6.56 1.11
C SER A 19 0.76 5.65 2.14
N MET A 20 1.91 5.06 1.78
CA MET A 20 2.71 4.27 2.74
C MET A 20 3.29 5.14 3.86
N ALA A 21 3.74 6.36 3.56
CA ALA A 21 4.22 7.28 4.60
C ALA A 21 3.09 7.67 5.58
N LEU A 22 1.87 7.91 5.08
CA LEU A 22 0.71 8.20 5.93
C LEU A 22 0.35 7.02 6.83
N LYS A 23 0.38 5.79 6.30
CA LYS A 23 0.13 4.58 7.11
C LYS A 23 1.17 4.39 8.21
N ASP A 24 2.44 4.62 7.91
CA ASP A 24 3.51 4.55 8.91
C ASP A 24 3.30 5.56 10.05
N VAL A 25 2.85 6.79 9.74
CA VAL A 25 2.54 7.82 10.74
C VAL A 25 1.33 7.44 11.58
N GLN A 26 0.24 7.00 10.95
CA GLN A 26 -0.98 6.58 11.66
C GLN A 26 -0.68 5.42 12.62
N MET A 27 0.09 4.45 12.17
CA MET A 27 0.50 3.31 12.98
C MET A 27 1.35 3.72 14.18
N LEU A 28 2.31 4.62 13.99
CA LEU A 28 3.14 5.16 15.07
C LEU A 28 2.28 5.87 16.12
N THR A 29 1.33 6.70 15.68
CA THR A 29 0.41 7.42 16.58
C THR A 29 -0.44 6.48 17.42
N ILE A 30 -1.00 5.42 16.84
CA ILE A 30 -1.83 4.45 17.58
C ILE A 30 -0.98 3.66 18.59
N LEU A 31 0.25 3.30 18.24
CA LEU A 31 1.16 2.58 19.13
C LEU A 31 1.72 3.45 20.27
N LEU A 32 1.76 4.78 20.13
CA LEU A 32 2.27 5.66 21.18
C LEU A 32 1.39 5.68 22.45
N CYS A 33 0.07 5.51 22.31
CA CYS A 33 -0.87 5.46 23.44
C CYS A 33 -0.70 4.25 24.39
N PRO A 34 -0.70 2.99 23.93
CA PRO A 34 -0.64 1.83 24.81
C PRO A 34 0.74 1.55 25.39
N TYR A 35 1.82 2.06 24.78
CA TYR A 35 3.19 1.81 25.23
C TYR A 35 3.76 2.91 26.14
N ASP A 36 2.94 3.88 26.58
CA ASP A 36 3.35 4.93 27.53
C ASP A 36 4.63 5.68 27.09
N ALA A 37 4.74 5.92 25.77
CA ALA A 37 5.91 6.50 25.12
C ALA A 37 7.24 5.71 25.30
N ASP A 38 7.20 4.40 25.56
CA ASP A 38 8.36 3.50 25.47
C ASP A 38 8.78 3.36 23.99
N LEU A 39 9.58 4.34 23.53
CA LEU A 39 10.02 4.49 22.14
C LEU A 39 10.70 3.22 21.58
N PRO A 40 11.56 2.50 22.33
CA PRO A 40 12.10 1.21 21.89
C PRO A 40 11.04 0.16 21.54
N LYS A 41 10.01 -0.03 22.39
CA LYS A 41 8.95 -1.02 22.15
C LYS A 41 8.06 -0.62 20.99
N VAL A 42 7.68 0.66 20.92
CA VAL A 42 6.88 1.22 19.83
C VAL A 42 7.61 1.07 18.49
N ALA A 43 8.90 1.40 18.44
CA ALA A 43 9.69 1.29 17.23
C ALA A 43 9.85 -0.16 16.76
N LYS A 44 9.92 -1.12 17.69
CA LYS A 44 9.95 -2.55 17.37
C LYS A 44 8.62 -3.03 16.81
N ALA A 45 7.51 -2.76 17.51
CA ALA A 45 6.16 -3.13 17.05
C ALA A 45 5.83 -2.51 15.69
N CYS A 46 6.20 -1.25 15.47
CA CYS A 46 6.01 -0.58 14.18
C CYS A 46 6.82 -1.26 13.06
N LYS A 47 8.08 -1.63 13.32
CA LYS A 47 8.89 -2.38 12.34
C LYS A 47 8.27 -3.73 12.01
N ASP A 48 7.86 -4.47 13.02
CA ASP A 48 7.38 -5.85 12.85
C ASP A 48 6.12 -5.93 11.97
N MET A 49 5.16 -5.02 12.13
CA MET A 49 3.98 -5.01 11.25
C MET A 49 4.24 -4.34 9.88
N ARG A 50 5.17 -3.38 9.82
CA ARG A 50 5.50 -2.67 8.57
C ARG A 50 6.24 -3.56 7.57
N ILE A 51 7.18 -4.37 8.01
CA ILE A 51 8.02 -5.24 7.15
C ILE A 51 7.20 -6.10 6.16
N PRO A 52 6.17 -6.87 6.59
CA PRO A 52 5.41 -7.72 5.68
C PRO A 52 4.59 -6.92 4.66
N CYS A 53 3.94 -5.83 5.08
CA CYS A 53 3.15 -4.97 4.18
C CYS A 53 4.03 -4.33 3.10
N VAL A 54 5.17 -3.76 3.51
CA VAL A 54 6.09 -3.07 2.62
C VAL A 54 6.78 -4.06 1.67
N GLY A 55 7.14 -5.24 2.17
CA GLY A 55 7.67 -6.32 1.34
C GLY A 55 6.67 -6.75 0.25
N LYS A 56 5.38 -6.81 0.57
CA LYS A 56 4.31 -7.14 -0.39
C LYS A 56 4.17 -6.05 -1.46
N ILE A 57 4.14 -4.78 -1.06
CA ILE A 57 4.04 -3.64 -1.99
C ILE A 57 5.27 -3.55 -2.89
N LEU A 58 6.48 -3.74 -2.35
CA LEU A 58 7.71 -3.74 -3.14
C LEU A 58 7.77 -4.91 -4.13
N ARG A 59 7.31 -6.11 -3.73
CA ARG A 59 7.19 -7.26 -4.64
C ARG A 59 6.19 -6.98 -5.76
N TRP A 60 5.03 -6.43 -5.44
CA TRP A 60 4.04 -6.03 -6.44
C TRP A 60 4.55 -4.92 -7.36
N GLY A 61 5.27 -3.93 -6.83
CA GLY A 61 5.91 -2.89 -7.63
C GLY A 61 6.97 -3.45 -8.59
N ARG A 62 7.82 -4.38 -8.12
CA ARG A 62 8.78 -5.07 -9.00
C ARG A 62 8.06 -5.92 -10.05
N GLN A 63 7.02 -6.65 -9.67
CA GLN A 63 6.23 -7.45 -10.61
C GLN A 63 5.48 -6.59 -11.64
N GLY A 64 4.99 -5.42 -11.21
CA GLY A 64 4.44 -4.39 -12.07
C GLY A 64 5.50 -3.75 -12.98
N ARG A 65 6.77 -3.71 -12.56
CA ARG A 65 7.90 -3.27 -13.41
C ARG A 65 8.14 -4.23 -14.58
N TRP A 66 7.95 -5.54 -14.41
CA TRP A 66 7.91 -6.47 -15.54
C TRP A 66 6.78 -6.12 -16.54
N TYR A 67 5.65 -5.63 -16.03
CA TYR A 67 4.54 -5.13 -16.85
C TYR A 67 4.83 -3.74 -17.45
N GLY A 68 5.67 -2.94 -16.78
CA GLY A 68 6.12 -1.61 -17.18
C GLY A 68 7.18 -1.64 -18.29
N ASP A 69 8.18 -2.52 -18.19
CA ASP A 69 9.15 -2.78 -19.27
C ASP A 69 8.44 -3.37 -20.50
N SER A 70 7.42 -4.22 -20.28
CA SER A 70 6.55 -4.71 -21.35
C SER A 70 5.73 -3.60 -22.04
N LYS A 71 5.72 -2.35 -21.55
CA LYS A 71 5.07 -1.21 -22.23
C LYS A 71 5.90 -0.66 -23.39
N HIS A 72 7.20 -0.97 -23.44
CA HIS A 72 8.07 -0.49 -24.52
C HIS A 72 7.94 -1.34 -25.80
N ASP A 73 7.57 -2.62 -25.69
CA ASP A 73 7.38 -3.55 -26.82
C ASP A 73 5.93 -4.05 -26.96
N ILE A 74 4.96 -3.12 -26.99
CA ILE A 74 3.56 -3.48 -27.23
C ILE A 74 3.25 -3.42 -28.72
N SER A 75 2.94 -4.58 -29.32
CA SER A 75 2.33 -4.67 -30.65
C SER A 75 1.05 -3.83 -30.73
N TRP A 76 0.80 -3.16 -31.87
CA TRP A 76 -0.33 -2.22 -32.04
C TRP A 76 -1.67 -2.84 -31.61
N PHE A 77 -1.87 -4.14 -31.86
CA PHE A 77 -3.09 -4.85 -31.51
C PHE A 77 -3.32 -4.90 -29.99
N ARG A 78 -2.27 -5.16 -29.20
CA ARG A 78 -2.34 -5.14 -27.74
C ARG A 78 -2.61 -3.74 -27.20
N ALA A 79 -2.08 -2.70 -27.85
CA ALA A 79 -2.36 -1.32 -27.47
C ALA A 79 -3.84 -0.98 -27.69
N ALA A 80 -4.40 -1.35 -28.84
CA ALA A 80 -5.82 -1.14 -29.14
C ALA A 80 -6.76 -1.89 -28.18
N VAL A 81 -6.45 -3.16 -27.85
CA VAL A 81 -7.23 -3.92 -26.86
C VAL A 81 -7.12 -3.31 -25.47
N ARG A 82 -5.93 -2.89 -25.05
CA ARG A 82 -5.72 -2.20 -23.76
C ARG A 82 -6.53 -0.91 -23.69
N ASP A 83 -6.50 -0.10 -24.75
CA ASP A 83 -7.17 1.19 -24.77
C ASP A 83 -8.71 1.02 -24.81
N LEU A 84 -9.23 -0.01 -25.49
CA LEU A 84 -10.64 -0.39 -25.42
C LEU A 84 -11.05 -0.82 -24.00
N ILE A 85 -10.24 -1.66 -23.34
CA ILE A 85 -10.51 -2.09 -21.97
C ILE A 85 -10.46 -0.90 -21.00
N LEU A 86 -9.49 -0.01 -21.14
CA LEU A 86 -9.39 1.20 -20.33
C LEU A 86 -10.58 2.14 -20.55
N TRP A 87 -11.05 2.28 -21.79
CA TRP A 87 -12.24 3.08 -22.11
C TRP A 87 -13.50 2.48 -21.47
N ILE A 88 -13.70 1.16 -21.60
CA ILE A 88 -14.81 0.46 -20.95
C ILE A 88 -14.70 0.60 -19.43
N MET A 89 -13.52 0.36 -18.85
CA MET A 89 -13.30 0.50 -17.41
C MET A 89 -13.57 1.92 -16.96
N CYS A 90 -13.03 2.98 -17.57
CA CYS A 90 -13.33 4.36 -17.16
C CYS A 90 -14.83 4.67 -17.21
N HIS A 91 -15.55 4.17 -18.21
CA HIS A 91 -16.98 4.41 -18.36
C HIS A 91 -17.83 3.57 -17.39
N LEU A 92 -17.36 2.39 -17.00
CA LEU A 92 -18.04 1.46 -16.10
C LEU A 92 -17.67 1.69 -14.62
N LEU A 93 -16.44 2.15 -14.35
CA LEU A 93 -15.86 2.39 -13.03
C LEU A 93 -16.54 3.55 -12.31
N LEU A 94 -17.07 4.55 -13.02
CA LEU A 94 -17.92 5.59 -12.43
C LEU A 94 -19.23 5.02 -11.86
N CYS A 95 -19.83 4.03 -12.51
CA CYS A 95 -21.04 3.36 -12.01
C CYS A 95 -20.73 2.33 -10.92
N ILE A 96 -19.58 1.68 -10.97
CA ILE A 96 -19.22 0.57 -10.07
C ILE A 96 -18.45 1.04 -8.82
N MET A 97 -17.62 2.10 -8.88
CA MET A 97 -16.88 2.60 -7.71
C MET A 97 -17.79 3.17 -6.62
N LEU A 98 -18.98 3.67 -6.95
CA LEU A 98 -19.98 4.00 -5.93
C LEU A 98 -20.53 2.76 -5.20
N TRP A 99 -20.49 1.59 -5.85
CA TRP A 99 -21.11 0.36 -5.37
C TRP A 99 -20.12 -0.58 -4.65
N LEU A 100 -18.84 -0.56 -5.03
CA LEU A 100 -17.81 -1.48 -4.53
C LEU A 100 -16.87 -0.90 -3.45
N ASN A 101 -17.09 0.32 -2.96
CA ASN A 101 -16.14 0.97 -2.05
C ASN A 101 -16.47 0.85 -0.54
N PRO A 102 -16.47 -0.36 0.05
CA PRO A 102 -16.15 -0.51 1.46
C PRO A 102 -14.78 -1.18 1.71
N THR A 103 -14.02 -1.57 0.67
CA THR A 103 -12.88 -2.50 0.85
C THR A 103 -11.50 -1.97 0.47
N HIS A 104 -11.37 -0.72 0.01
CA HIS A 104 -10.04 -0.17 -0.35
C HIS A 104 -9.30 0.48 0.84
N LEU A 105 -9.90 0.52 2.03
CA LEU A 105 -9.25 0.98 3.24
C LEU A 105 -8.62 -0.22 3.95
N TYR A 106 -7.31 -0.36 3.78
CA TYR A 106 -6.51 -1.08 4.75
C TYR A 106 -6.69 -0.37 6.09
N ASP A 107 -7.50 -0.96 6.96
CA ASP A 107 -7.83 -0.40 8.26
C ASP A 107 -6.66 -0.64 9.23
N VAL A 108 -5.86 0.41 9.39
CA VAL A 108 -4.70 0.40 10.28
C VAL A 108 -5.13 0.15 11.73
N GLU A 109 -6.32 0.58 12.13
CA GLU A 109 -6.83 0.42 13.49
C GLU A 109 -7.17 -1.04 13.77
N ALA A 110 -7.84 -1.71 12.83
CA ALA A 110 -8.17 -3.14 12.95
C ALA A 110 -6.91 -4.00 13.06
N GLU A 111 -5.84 -3.68 12.34
CA GLU A 111 -4.61 -4.45 12.38
C GLU A 111 -3.80 -4.22 13.67
N VAL A 112 -3.74 -2.97 14.14
CA VAL A 112 -3.11 -2.66 15.43
C VAL A 112 -3.88 -3.28 16.59
N ALA A 113 -5.22 -3.30 16.53
CA ALA A 113 -6.06 -3.95 17.54
C ALA A 113 -5.77 -5.46 17.64
N LYS A 114 -5.67 -6.16 16.49
CA LYS A 114 -5.28 -7.59 16.49
C LYS A 114 -3.92 -7.82 17.11
N TYR A 115 -2.94 -6.95 16.80
CA TYR A 115 -1.59 -7.08 17.32
C TYR A 115 -1.54 -6.88 18.84
N LEU A 116 -2.29 -5.91 19.36
CA LEU A 116 -2.38 -5.67 20.81
C LEU A 116 -3.04 -6.85 21.54
N VAL A 117 -4.12 -7.41 20.98
CA VAL A 117 -4.80 -8.59 21.54
C VAL A 117 -3.89 -9.83 21.54
N ALA A 118 -3.04 -10.00 20.51
CA ALA A 118 -2.08 -11.11 20.45
C ALA A 118 -0.91 -10.97 21.45
N MET A 119 -0.75 -9.80 22.09
CA MET A 119 0.35 -9.50 23.02
C MET A 119 -0.06 -9.55 24.49
N THR A 120 -1.36 -9.51 24.80
CA THR A 120 -1.96 -9.83 26.11
C THR A 120 -2.11 -11.33 26.32
#